data_AF-A0A964JC32-F1
#
_entry.id   AF-A0A964JC32-F1
#
_cell.length_a   1.000
_cell.length_b   1.000
_cell.length_c   1.000
_cell.angle_alpha   90.00
_cell.angle_beta   90.00
_cell.angle_gamma   90.00
#
_symmetry.space_group_name_H-M   'P 1'
#
loop_
_entity.id
_entity.type
_entity.pdbx_description
1 polymer ?
#
loop_
_entity_poly.entity_id
_entity_poly.type
_entity_poly.pdbx_seq_one_letter_code
_entity_poly.pdbx_strand_id
1 'polypeptide(L)'
;MNSLIRPNYKKINDEWIVYSMKILKYKKIPYNLKSREKYSKKIKEHLTPDLCSKKYRNQNKSNSLFGHCYHATQTAYYLFDTDVLKIYSATLSNGIKHWWLKDIKNDSILDITANQFDSKTLKTLYDKGKKDHWFGWKGRPHMRTLKLIKRIQEESKIIILDKTTKK
;
A
#
# COMPACT_ATOMS: atom_id res chain seq x y z
N MET A 1 -7.80 -18.93 -3.84
CA MET A 1 -6.95 -18.18 -2.88
C MET A 1 -5.88 -17.45 -3.67
N ASN A 2 -5.73 -16.13 -3.51
CA ASN A 2 -4.82 -15.29 -4.30
C ASN A 2 -3.42 -15.28 -3.69
N SER A 3 -2.43 -14.87 -4.49
CA SER A 3 -1.02 -14.77 -4.06
C SER A 3 -0.46 -13.40 -4.38
N LEU A 4 0.16 -12.75 -3.38
CA LEU A 4 0.95 -11.53 -3.57
C LEU A 4 2.42 -11.85 -3.35
N ILE A 5 3.21 -11.76 -4.42
CA ILE A 5 4.62 -12.14 -4.43
C ILE A 5 5.48 -10.90 -4.21
N ARG A 6 6.39 -10.98 -3.24
CA ARG A 6 7.39 -9.96 -2.98
C ARG A 6 8.80 -10.56 -3.05
N PRO A 7 9.54 -10.33 -4.15
CA PRO A 7 10.93 -10.78 -4.25
C PRO A 7 11.87 -9.99 -3.33
N ASN A 8 12.84 -10.70 -2.75
CA ASN A 8 14.01 -10.15 -2.08
C ASN A 8 15.20 -10.28 -3.01
N TYR A 9 15.98 -9.21 -3.08
CA TYR A 9 17.14 -9.13 -3.96
C TYR A 9 18.38 -8.89 -3.12
N LYS A 10 19.48 -9.49 -3.56
CA LYS A 10 20.83 -9.22 -3.08
C LYS A 10 21.69 -8.87 -4.29
N LYS A 11 22.69 -8.02 -4.08
CA LYS A 11 23.65 -7.66 -5.10
C LYS A 11 24.82 -8.65 -5.01
N ILE A 12 25.12 -9.36 -6.10
CA ILE A 12 26.25 -10.29 -6.24
C ILE A 12 26.93 -9.96 -7.56
N ASN A 13 28.25 -9.73 -7.55
CA ASN A 13 29.04 -9.41 -8.75
C ASN A 13 28.37 -8.30 -9.59
N ASP A 14 27.99 -7.21 -8.94
CA ASP A 14 27.23 -6.10 -9.49
C ASP A 14 25.83 -6.37 -10.06
N GLU A 15 25.35 -7.61 -10.01
CA GLU A 15 24.03 -8.01 -10.45
C GLU A 15 23.02 -8.17 -9.30
N TRP A 16 21.78 -7.73 -9.54
CA TRP A 16 20.68 -7.88 -8.59
C TRP A 16 19.92 -9.18 -8.81
N ILE A 17 20.28 -10.21 -8.05
CA ILE A 17 19.62 -11.52 -8.12
C ILE A 17 18.53 -11.66 -7.06
N VAL A 18 17.46 -12.38 -7.41
CA VAL A 18 16.44 -12.79 -6.44
C VAL A 18 16.98 -13.95 -5.62
N TYR A 19 17.12 -13.78 -4.31
CA TYR A 19 17.61 -14.85 -3.42
C TYR A 19 16.53 -15.48 -2.56
N SER A 20 15.42 -14.77 -2.35
CA SER A 20 14.23 -15.34 -1.71
C SER A 20 12.98 -14.60 -2.13
N MET A 21 11.82 -15.22 -1.94
CA MET A 21 10.52 -14.63 -2.20
C MET A 21 9.65 -14.76 -0.96
N LYS A 22 8.90 -13.69 -0.65
CA LYS A 22 7.80 -13.75 0.32
C LYS A 22 6.49 -13.81 -0.45
N ILE A 23 5.72 -14.87 -0.24
CA ILE A 23 4.42 -15.07 -0.88
C ILE A 23 3.34 -14.95 0.18
N LEU A 24 2.51 -13.92 0.08
CA LEU A 24 1.29 -13.83 0.89
C LEU A 24 0.16 -14.55 0.16
N LYS A 25 -0.37 -15.61 0.75
CA LYS A 25 -1.62 -16.27 0.35
C LYS A 25 -2.78 -15.62 1.10
N TYR A 26 -3.73 -15.04 0.38
CA TYR A 26 -4.83 -14.26 0.96
C TYR A 26 -6.09 -14.36 0.09
N LYS A 27 -7.22 -13.88 0.59
CA LYS A 27 -8.47 -13.81 -0.18
C LYS A 27 -8.68 -12.39 -0.67
N LYS A 28 -8.96 -12.20 -1.95
CA LYS A 28 -9.47 -10.90 -2.39
C LYS A 28 -10.92 -10.70 -1.96
N ILE A 29 -11.32 -9.45 -1.86
CA ILE A 29 -12.63 -9.01 -1.41
C ILE A 29 -13.37 -8.37 -2.59
N PRO A 30 -14.61 -8.78 -2.92
CA PRO A 30 -15.39 -8.13 -3.97
C PRO A 30 -15.45 -6.62 -3.76
N TYR A 31 -15.25 -5.81 -4.80
CA TYR A 31 -15.32 -4.35 -4.69
C TYR A 31 -16.75 -3.84 -4.89
N ASN A 32 -17.37 -3.37 -3.81
CA ASN A 32 -18.66 -2.68 -3.79
C ASN A 32 -18.68 -1.70 -2.60
N LEU A 33 -19.73 -0.90 -2.46
CA LEU A 33 -19.79 0.13 -1.40
C LEU A 33 -19.61 -0.46 0.01
N LYS A 34 -20.33 -1.55 0.32
CA LYS A 34 -20.29 -2.21 1.63
C LYS A 34 -18.89 -2.73 1.97
N SER A 35 -18.24 -3.40 1.02
CA SER A 35 -16.88 -3.91 1.23
C SER A 35 -15.85 -2.79 1.27
N ARG A 36 -16.01 -1.75 0.42
CA ARG A 36 -15.16 -0.56 0.42
C ARG A 36 -15.14 0.10 1.79
N GLU A 37 -16.31 0.38 2.37
CA GLU A 37 -16.42 0.99 3.70
C GLU A 37 -15.84 0.10 4.79
N LYS A 38 -16.29 -1.16 4.85
CA LYS A 38 -15.85 -2.14 5.86
C LYS A 38 -14.33 -2.30 5.87
N TYR A 39 -13.72 -2.51 4.70
CA TYR A 39 -12.28 -2.77 4.62
C TYR A 39 -11.44 -1.50 4.68
N SER A 40 -11.97 -0.33 4.28
CA SER A 40 -11.29 0.95 4.55
C SER A 40 -11.14 1.20 6.04
N LYS A 41 -12.21 0.96 6.81
CA LYS A 41 -12.18 1.04 8.28
C LYS A 41 -11.17 0.04 8.86
N LYS A 42 -11.24 -1.24 8.47
CA LYS A 42 -10.28 -2.26 8.94
C LYS A 42 -8.83 -1.91 8.61
N ILE A 43 -8.55 -1.42 7.40
CA ILE A 43 -7.20 -1.00 7.01
C ILE A 43 -6.73 0.10 7.96
N LYS A 44 -7.56 1.14 8.16
CA LYS A 44 -7.27 2.28 9.01
C LYS A 44 -6.97 1.88 10.46
N GLU A 45 -7.77 0.98 11.04
CA GLU A 45 -7.61 0.47 12.41
C GLU A 45 -6.28 -0.28 12.64
N HIS A 46 -5.69 -0.85 11.59
CA HIS A 46 -4.43 -1.60 11.67
C HIS A 46 -3.20 -0.78 11.24
N LEU A 47 -3.35 0.52 10.97
CA LEU A 47 -2.25 1.45 10.72
C LEU A 47 -1.60 1.83 12.05
N THR A 48 -0.55 1.12 12.41
CA THR A 48 0.19 1.32 13.67
C THR A 48 1.59 1.88 13.43
N PRO A 49 2.19 2.60 14.40
CA PRO A 49 3.48 3.28 14.21
C PRO A 49 4.66 2.40 13.74
N ASP A 50 4.65 1.09 14.01
CA ASP A 50 5.68 0.16 13.52
C ASP A 50 5.67 -0.01 11.99
N LEU A 51 4.51 0.20 11.35
CA LEU A 51 4.39 0.26 9.89
C LEU A 51 4.82 1.63 9.34
N CYS A 52 4.87 2.68 10.17
CA CYS A 52 5.28 4.01 9.74
C CYS A 52 6.80 4.11 9.49
N SER A 53 7.18 4.79 8.41
CA SER A 53 8.59 5.03 8.06
C SER A 53 9.24 5.96 9.07
N LYS A 54 10.51 5.71 9.44
CA LYS A 54 11.23 6.51 10.46
C LYS A 54 11.09 8.02 10.25
N LYS A 55 11.25 8.49 9.01
CA LYS A 55 11.14 9.92 8.63
C LYS A 55 9.79 10.59 8.91
N TYR A 56 8.72 9.82 9.11
CA TYR A 56 7.37 10.32 9.34
C TYR A 56 6.88 10.07 10.77
N ARG A 57 7.65 9.38 11.61
CA ARG A 57 7.20 8.99 12.96
C ARG A 57 6.96 10.19 13.87
N ASN A 58 7.72 11.27 13.72
CA ASN A 58 7.53 12.46 14.55
C ASN A 58 6.17 13.10 14.27
N GLN A 59 5.82 13.32 13.00
CA GLN A 59 4.50 13.80 12.59
C GLN A 59 3.40 12.77 12.90
N ASN A 60 3.70 11.47 12.82
CA ASN A 60 2.74 10.41 13.13
C ASN A 60 2.28 10.42 14.61
N LYS A 61 3.10 10.95 15.53
CA LYS A 61 2.72 11.10 16.95
C LYS A 61 1.54 12.04 17.15
N SER A 62 1.49 13.13 16.38
CA SER A 62 0.37 14.09 16.43
C SER A 62 -0.77 13.72 15.48
N ASN A 63 -0.49 12.96 14.41
CA ASN A 63 -1.50 12.43 13.49
C ASN A 63 -1.19 10.99 13.07
N SER A 64 -1.89 10.02 13.64
CA SER A 64 -1.63 8.59 13.48
C SER A 64 -1.74 8.06 12.03
N LEU A 65 -2.34 8.81 11.11
CA LEU A 65 -2.44 8.44 9.70
C LEU A 65 -1.25 8.93 8.87
N PHE A 66 -0.51 9.91 9.37
CA PHE A 66 0.57 10.53 8.63
C PHE A 66 1.70 9.53 8.36
N GLY A 67 2.11 9.42 7.09
CA GLY A 67 3.14 8.47 6.66
C GLY A 67 2.63 7.05 6.35
N HIS A 68 1.31 6.82 6.38
CA HIS A 68 0.70 5.53 6.05
C HIS A 68 0.15 5.39 4.63
N CYS A 69 -0.05 6.51 3.92
CA CYS A 69 -0.76 6.55 2.64
C CYS A 69 -0.33 5.47 1.64
N TYR A 70 0.99 5.32 1.41
CA TYR A 70 1.48 4.37 0.40
C TYR A 70 1.04 2.93 0.67
N HIS A 71 1.23 2.42 1.89
CA HIS A 71 0.93 1.02 2.19
C HIS A 71 -0.54 0.79 2.51
N ALA A 72 -1.29 1.81 2.95
CA ALA A 72 -2.74 1.76 3.04
C ALA A 72 -3.36 1.63 1.63
N THR A 73 -2.96 2.51 0.72
CA THR A 73 -3.40 2.53 -0.69
C THR A 73 -3.02 1.25 -1.42
N GLN A 74 -1.78 0.78 -1.26
CA GLN A 74 -1.35 -0.49 -1.87
C GLN A 74 -2.06 -1.71 -1.26
N THR A 75 -2.40 -1.68 0.03
CA THR A 75 -3.22 -2.73 0.67
C THR A 75 -4.60 -2.78 0.02
N ALA A 76 -5.30 -1.64 -0.07
CA ALA A 76 -6.62 -1.59 -0.71
C ALA A 76 -6.58 -2.11 -2.16
N TYR A 77 -5.56 -1.72 -2.92
CA TYR A 77 -5.40 -2.15 -4.32
C TYR A 77 -5.28 -3.66 -4.48
N TYR A 78 -4.47 -4.31 -3.63
CA TYR A 78 -4.32 -5.77 -3.71
C TYR A 78 -5.48 -6.53 -3.05
N LEU A 79 -6.14 -5.92 -2.07
CA LEU A 79 -7.20 -6.56 -1.31
C LEU A 79 -8.52 -6.61 -2.07
N PHE A 80 -8.88 -5.54 -2.77
CA PHE A 80 -10.11 -5.49 -3.55
C PHE A 80 -9.97 -6.24 -4.87
N ASP A 81 -10.99 -7.03 -5.21
CA ASP A 81 -11.08 -7.73 -6.48
C ASP A 81 -11.77 -6.85 -7.51
N THR A 82 -10.97 -6.00 -8.15
CA THR A 82 -11.43 -5.12 -9.20
C THR A 82 -10.26 -4.63 -10.05
N ASP A 83 -10.56 -4.25 -11.28
CA ASP A 83 -9.66 -3.61 -12.23
C ASP A 83 -9.91 -2.09 -12.35
N VAL A 84 -10.97 -1.56 -11.73
CA VAL A 84 -11.40 -0.16 -11.88
C VAL A 84 -10.62 0.80 -10.99
N LEU A 85 -10.05 0.31 -9.89
CA LEU A 85 -9.25 1.14 -8.99
C LEU A 85 -7.87 1.38 -9.61
N LYS A 86 -7.60 2.65 -9.95
CA LYS A 86 -6.29 3.09 -10.48
C LYS A 86 -5.54 3.89 -9.41
N ILE A 87 -4.22 3.79 -9.47
CA ILE A 87 -3.32 4.44 -8.52
C ILE A 87 -3.15 5.90 -8.91
N TYR A 88 -3.30 6.80 -7.95
CA TYR A 88 -3.05 8.22 -8.13
C TYR A 88 -2.10 8.72 -7.06
N SER A 89 -1.34 9.75 -7.41
CA SER A 89 -0.50 10.45 -6.47
C SER A 89 -0.33 11.93 -6.83
N ALA A 90 0.06 12.71 -5.83
CA ALA A 90 0.53 14.07 -5.99
C ALA A 90 1.62 14.35 -4.96
N THR A 91 2.48 15.32 -5.27
CA THR A 91 3.53 15.80 -4.36
C THR A 91 3.22 17.24 -3.96
N LEU A 92 3.17 17.49 -2.66
CA LEU A 92 3.05 18.84 -2.10
C LEU A 92 4.33 19.65 -2.33
N SER A 93 4.24 20.97 -2.19
CA SER A 93 5.39 21.88 -2.35
C SER A 93 6.55 21.56 -1.38
N ASN A 94 6.25 21.00 -0.21
CA ASN A 94 7.25 20.56 0.77
C ASN A 94 7.84 19.15 0.48
N GLY A 95 7.59 18.59 -0.71
CA GLY A 95 8.13 17.29 -1.14
C GLY A 95 7.39 16.08 -0.56
N ILE A 96 6.33 16.26 0.23
CA ILE A 96 5.52 15.14 0.72
C ILE A 96 4.67 14.60 -0.44
N LYS A 97 4.88 13.32 -0.77
CA LYS A 97 4.08 12.60 -1.75
C LYS A 97 2.93 11.85 -1.07
N HIS A 98 1.72 12.04 -1.58
CA HIS A 98 0.50 11.37 -1.12
C HIS A 98 -0.03 10.41 -2.18
N TRP A 99 -0.67 9.32 -1.74
CA TRP A 99 -1.12 8.23 -2.61
C TRP A 99 -2.54 7.82 -2.25
N TRP A 100 -3.39 7.65 -3.26
CA TRP A 100 -4.76 7.17 -3.12
C TRP A 100 -5.16 6.31 -4.32
N LEU A 101 -6.35 5.70 -4.25
CA LEU A 101 -6.97 5.04 -5.39
C LEU A 101 -8.11 5.90 -5.93
N LYS A 102 -8.31 5.86 -7.25
CA LYS A 102 -9.46 6.45 -7.92
C LYS A 102 -10.22 5.36 -8.65
N ASP A 103 -11.52 5.28 -8.41
CA ASP A 103 -12.43 4.45 -9.17
C ASP A 103 -12.75 5.14 -10.49
N ILE A 104 -12.26 4.59 -11.59
CA ILE A 104 -12.41 5.24 -12.90
C ILE A 104 -13.80 5.10 -13.49
N LYS A 105 -14.69 4.26 -12.92
CA LYS A 105 -16.06 4.12 -13.44
C LYS A 105 -16.98 5.24 -12.95
N ASN A 106 -16.76 5.75 -11.75
CA ASN A 106 -17.63 6.77 -11.12
C ASN A 106 -16.85 8.00 -10.62
N ASP A 107 -15.58 8.11 -11.02
CA ASP A 107 -14.65 9.18 -10.63
C ASP A 107 -14.40 9.32 -9.12
N SER A 108 -14.82 8.36 -8.30
CA SER A 108 -14.75 8.48 -6.84
C SER A 108 -13.34 8.21 -6.28
N ILE A 109 -12.96 8.98 -5.27
CA ILE A 109 -11.68 8.86 -4.57
C ILE A 109 -11.81 7.89 -3.40
N LEU A 110 -10.92 6.89 -3.36
CA LEU A 110 -10.68 6.02 -2.23
C LEU A 110 -9.34 6.39 -1.58
N ASP A 111 -9.40 7.26 -0.58
CA ASP A 111 -8.27 7.65 0.26
C ASP A 111 -8.54 7.33 1.73
N ILE A 112 -7.97 6.21 2.18
CA ILE A 112 -8.11 5.71 3.56
C ILE A 112 -7.39 6.63 4.57
N THR A 113 -6.48 7.46 4.07
CA THR A 113 -5.58 8.32 4.87
C THR A 113 -5.83 9.80 4.64
N ALA A 114 -6.99 10.18 4.08
CA ALA A 114 -7.33 11.57 3.78
C ALA A 114 -7.21 12.47 5.01
N ASN A 115 -7.66 12.01 6.18
CA ASN A 115 -7.61 12.77 7.44
C ASN A 115 -6.19 13.04 7.97
N GLN A 116 -5.13 12.65 7.25
CA GLN A 116 -3.78 13.12 7.55
C GLN A 116 -3.56 14.59 7.12
N PHE A 117 -4.47 15.16 6.32
CA PHE A 117 -4.41 16.52 5.79
C PHE A 117 -5.73 17.28 6.01
N ASP A 118 -5.65 18.61 6.01
CA ASP A 118 -6.84 19.46 5.98
C ASP A 118 -7.50 19.49 4.57
N SER A 119 -8.70 20.07 4.50
CA SER A 119 -9.49 20.13 3.26
C SER A 119 -8.80 20.90 2.13
N LYS A 120 -8.08 21.99 2.44
CA LYS A 120 -7.35 22.80 1.45
C LYS A 120 -6.20 22.01 0.81
N THR A 121 -5.48 21.27 1.64
CA THR A 121 -4.37 20.41 1.23
C THR A 121 -4.89 19.23 0.40
N LEU A 122 -5.98 18.59 0.82
CA LEU A 122 -6.63 17.52 0.05
C LEU A 122 -7.12 18.01 -1.30
N LYS A 123 -7.78 19.18 -1.36
CA LYS A 123 -8.20 19.78 -2.64
C LYS A 123 -7.00 19.97 -3.57
N THR A 124 -5.91 20.55 -3.04
CA THR A 124 -4.67 20.74 -3.81
C THR A 124 -4.08 19.42 -4.32
N LEU A 125 -4.09 18.37 -3.50
CA LEU A 125 -3.59 17.05 -3.86
C LEU A 125 -4.43 16.41 -4.96
N TYR A 126 -5.76 16.47 -4.86
CA TYR A 126 -6.66 15.86 -5.82
C TYR A 126 -6.69 16.63 -7.15
N ASP A 127 -6.64 17.96 -7.11
CA ASP A 127 -6.56 18.81 -8.31
C ASP A 127 -5.26 18.56 -9.10
N LYS A 128 -4.13 18.37 -8.40
CA LYS A 128 -2.81 18.09 -9.02
C LYS A 128 -2.55 16.60 -9.23
N GLY A 129 -3.47 15.74 -8.80
CA GLY A 129 -3.31 14.30 -8.79
C GLY A 129 -3.24 13.73 -10.19
N LYS A 130 -2.29 12.83 -10.44
CA LYS A 130 -2.19 12.11 -11.70
C LYS A 130 -2.09 10.62 -11.47
N LYS A 131 -2.49 9.85 -12.49
CA LYS A 131 -2.29 8.41 -12.52
C LYS A 131 -0.81 8.09 -12.33
N ASP A 132 -0.51 7.13 -11.46
CA ASP A 132 0.86 6.78 -11.09
C ASP A 132 1.08 5.25 -11.10
N HIS A 133 2.31 4.84 -10.87
CA HIS A 133 2.73 3.45 -10.70
C HIS A 133 3.33 3.25 -9.30
N TRP A 134 3.43 2.00 -8.84
CA TRP A 134 4.01 1.73 -7.52
C TRP A 134 5.47 2.18 -7.45
N PHE A 135 5.79 2.95 -6.40
CA PHE A 135 7.15 3.40 -6.11
C PHE A 135 8.14 2.25 -5.81
N GLY A 136 7.64 1.07 -5.43
CA GLY A 136 8.48 -0.06 -5.04
C GLY A 136 9.50 -0.41 -6.13
N TRP A 137 10.78 -0.46 -5.77
CA TRP A 137 11.86 -0.84 -6.69
C TRP A 137 11.55 -2.18 -7.41
N LYS A 138 11.68 -2.18 -8.75
CA LYS A 138 11.24 -3.27 -9.65
C LYS A 138 9.75 -3.65 -9.51
N GLY A 139 8.89 -2.69 -9.17
CA GLY A 139 7.44 -2.88 -9.02
C GLY A 139 7.02 -3.74 -7.82
N ARG A 140 7.96 -4.11 -6.92
CA ARG A 140 7.65 -5.08 -5.87
C ARG A 140 6.69 -4.51 -4.81
N PRO A 141 5.75 -5.31 -4.29
CA PRO A 141 4.93 -4.93 -3.16
C PRO A 141 5.77 -4.58 -1.92
N HIS A 142 5.28 -3.64 -1.11
CA HIS A 142 5.93 -3.29 0.14
C HIS A 142 5.70 -4.37 1.20
N MET A 143 6.73 -4.68 2.00
CA MET A 143 6.57 -5.63 3.12
C MET A 143 5.50 -5.16 4.11
N ARG A 144 5.36 -3.83 4.29
CA ARG A 144 4.31 -3.22 5.11
C ARG A 144 2.90 -3.57 4.62
N THR A 145 2.70 -3.62 3.31
CA THR A 145 1.44 -4.05 2.69
C THR A 145 1.14 -5.52 2.97
N LEU A 146 2.15 -6.40 2.83
CA LEU A 146 1.96 -7.82 3.17
C LEU A 146 1.60 -8.00 4.65
N LYS A 147 2.29 -7.28 5.55
CA LYS A 147 1.99 -7.29 7.00
C LYS A 147 0.58 -6.77 7.28
N LEU A 148 0.15 -5.70 6.61
CA LEU A 148 -1.16 -5.09 6.83
C LEU A 148 -2.29 -6.00 6.36
N ILE A 149 -2.18 -6.63 5.18
CA ILE A 149 -3.15 -7.65 4.75
C ILE A 149 -3.19 -8.81 5.73
N LYS A 150 -2.03 -9.26 6.24
CA LYS A 150 -1.97 -10.33 7.25
C LYS A 150 -2.67 -9.97 8.57
N ARG A 151 -2.64 -8.70 8.98
CA ARG A 151 -3.40 -8.23 10.15
C ARG A 151 -4.90 -8.19 9.90
N ILE A 152 -5.32 -7.85 8.68
CA ILE A 152 -6.74 -7.75 8.30
C ILE A 152 -7.39 -9.12 8.06
N GLN A 153 -6.61 -10.09 7.56
CA GLN A 153 -7.01 -11.47 7.27
C GLN A 153 -6.12 -12.42 8.04
N GLU A 154 -6.57 -12.80 9.23
CA GLU A 154 -5.83 -13.70 10.13
C GLU A 154 -5.52 -15.05 9.48
N GLU A 155 -6.39 -15.54 8.60
CA GLU A 155 -6.24 -16.79 7.86
C GLU A 155 -5.18 -16.73 6.75
N SER A 156 -4.75 -15.53 6.35
CA SER A 156 -3.72 -15.37 5.33
C SER A 156 -2.37 -15.89 5.82
N LYS A 157 -1.51 -16.34 4.90
CA LYS A 157 -0.22 -16.96 5.25
C LYS A 157 0.90 -16.33 4.45
N ILE A 158 2.00 -15.99 5.12
CA ILE A 158 3.24 -15.56 4.47
C ILE A 158 4.17 -16.76 4.41
N ILE A 159 4.48 -17.21 3.20
CA ILE A 159 5.42 -18.29 2.91
C ILE A 159 6.73 -17.66 2.45
N ILE A 160 7.85 -18.17 2.92
CA ILE A 160 9.18 -17.79 2.45
C ILE A 160 9.70 -18.92 1.57
N LEU A 161 10.10 -18.58 0.35
CA LEU A 161 10.80 -19.48 -0.55
C LEU A 161 12.21 -18.96 -0.75
N ASP A 162 13.18 -19.66 -0.18
CA ASP A 162 14.59 -19.35 -0.42
C ASP A 162 15.03 -20.02 -1.71
N LYS A 163 15.69 -19.25 -2.58
CA LYS A 163 16.44 -19.86 -3.68
C LYS A 163 17.76 -20.29 -3.07
N THR A 164 17.93 -21.60 -2.88
CA THR A 164 19.24 -22.18 -2.61
C THR A 164 20.17 -21.74 -3.74
N THR A 165 21.02 -20.76 -3.48
CA THR A 165 22.22 -20.56 -4.29
C THR A 165 23.08 -21.77 -4.00
N LYS A 166 22.93 -22.83 -4.81
CA LYS A 166 24.01 -23.81 -4.96
C LYS A 166 25.23 -22.97 -5.35
N LYS A 167 26.21 -22.94 -4.44
CA LYS A 167 27.55 -22.42 -4.69
C LYS A 167 28.22 -23.33 -5.70
#